data_AF-C3NK28-F1
#
_entry.id   AF-C3NK28-F1
#
_cell.length_a   1.000
_cell.length_b   1.000
_cell.length_c   1.000
_cell.angle_alpha   90.00
_cell.angle_beta   90.00
_cell.angle_gamma   90.00
#
_symmetry.space_group_name_H-M   'P 1'
#
loop_
_entity.id
_entity.type
_entity.pdbx_description
1 polymer ?
#
loop_
_entity_poly.entity_id
_entity_poly.type
_entity_poly.pdbx_seq_one_letter_code
_entity_poly.pdbx_strand_id
1 'polypeptide(L)' 'MIAIIYSCIGPLYIKIAEEKCENIEEIKSKWKYACLIEVFDDKKEKMLYTS' A
#
# COMPACT_ATOMS: atom_id res chain seq x y z
N MET A 1 -4.54 10.30 -1.95
CA MET A 1 -4.00 9.34 -0.95
C MET A 1 -2.67 8.78 -1.45
N ILE A 2 -1.83 8.25 -0.56
CA ILE A 2 -0.55 7.63 -0.93
C ILE A 2 -0.56 6.18 -0.48
N ALA A 3 -0.37 5.25 -1.41
CA ALA A 3 -0.26 3.83 -1.13
C ALA A 3 1.20 3.37 -1.13
N ILE A 4 1.57 2.59 -0.13
CA ILE A 4 2.87 1.93 0.00
C ILE A 4 2.65 0.42 -0.08
N ILE A 5 3.33 -0.22 -1.02
CA ILE A 5 3.10 -1.62 -1.35
C ILE A 5 4.36 -2.40 -0.98
N TYR A 6 4.16 -3.53 -0.31
CA TYR A 6 5.23 -4.38 0.16
C TYR A 6 5.13 -5.80 -0.40
N SER A 7 6.30 -6.39 -0.63
CA SER A 7 6.47 -7.83 -0.86
C SER A 7 7.05 -8.49 0.40
N CYS A 8 6.95 -9.81 0.50
CA CYS A 8 7.58 -10.58 1.58
C CYS A 8 8.87 -11.24 1.09
N ILE A 9 9.94 -11.14 1.89
CA ILE A 9 11.09 -12.03 1.80
C ILE A 9 11.28 -12.70 3.16
N GLY A 10 10.81 -13.95 3.26
CA GLY A 10 10.73 -14.64 4.55
C GLY A 10 9.83 -13.86 5.53
N PRO A 11 10.31 -13.52 6.74
CA PRO A 11 9.54 -12.76 7.72
C PRO A 11 9.58 -11.23 7.50
N LEU A 12 10.27 -10.74 6.46
CA LEU A 12 10.49 -9.31 6.24
C LEU A 12 9.56 -8.77 5.17
N TYR A 13 8.91 -7.63 5.45
CA TYR A 13 8.24 -6.82 4.43
C TYR A 13 9.23 -5.85 3.80
N ILE A 14 9.29 -5.86 2.47
CA ILE A 14 10.13 -4.97 1.68
C ILE A 14 9.24 -4.11 0.82
N LYS A 15 9.38 -2.79 0.96
CA LYS A 15 8.68 -1.82 0.12
C LYS A 15 9.11 -2.00 -1.34
N ILE A 16 8.15 -2.27 -2.22
CA ILE A 16 8.40 -2.46 -3.66
C ILE A 16 7.83 -1.33 -4.52
N ALA A 17 6.83 -0.61 -4.03
CA ALA A 17 6.25 0.53 -4.73
C ALA A 17 5.68 1.58 -3.78
N GLU A 18 5.57 2.80 -4.29
CA GLU A 18 4.81 3.90 -3.69
C GLU A 18 4.08 4.64 -4.79
N GLU A 19 2.77 4.77 -4.66
CA GLU A 19 1.92 5.34 -5.70
C GLU A 19 0.89 6.29 -5.09
N LYS A 20 0.63 7.42 -5.76
CA LYS A 20 -0.56 8.22 -5.45
C LYS A 20 -1.80 7.51 -5.99
N CYS A 21 -2.84 7.45 -5.19
CA CYS A 21 -4.13 6.88 -5.57
C CYS A 21 -5.28 7.78 -5.11
N GLU A 22 -6.35 7.78 -5.89
CA GLU A 22 -7.60 8.46 -5.56
C GLU A 22 -8.61 7.51 -4.89
N ASN A 23 -8.44 6.20 -5.09
CA ASN A 23 -9.34 5.17 -4.60
C ASN A 23 -8.58 3.94 -4.06
N ILE A 24 -8.97 3.46 -2.88
CA ILE A 24 -8.40 2.28 -2.23
C ILE A 24 -8.76 0.99 -3.00
N GLU A 25 -9.95 0.90 -3.59
CA GLU A 25 -10.35 -0.31 -4.33
C GLU A 25 -9.52 -0.52 -5.61
N GLU A 26 -9.09 0.57 -6.25
CA GLU A 26 -8.20 0.50 -7.40
C GLU A 26 -6.83 -0.07 -7.01
N ILE A 27 -6.22 0.45 -5.93
CA ILE A 27 -4.90 -0.03 -5.49
C ILE A 27 -4.96 -1.48 -5.03
N LYS A 28 -6.03 -1.88 -4.34
CA LYS A 28 -6.27 -3.28 -3.95
C LYS A 28 -6.38 -4.20 -5.15
N SER A 29 -7.11 -3.79 -6.20
CA SER A 29 -7.26 -4.58 -7.42
C SER A 29 -5.93 -4.71 -8.18
N LYS A 30 -5.21 -3.60 -8.33
CA LYS A 30 -3.90 -3.55 -9.01
C LYS A 30 -2.84 -4.38 -8.28
N TRP A 31 -2.79 -4.28 -6.96
CA TRP A 31 -1.81 -4.95 -6.10
C TRP A 31 -2.42 -6.12 -5.33
N LYS A 32 -3.40 -6.83 -5.89
CA LYS A 32 -4.12 -7.93 -5.24
C LYS A 32 -3.26 -9.09 -4.72
N TYR A 33 -2.01 -9.18 -5.18
CA TYR A 33 -1.03 -10.19 -4.79
C TYR A 33 0.12 -9.62 -3.97
N ALA A 34 0.08 -8.34 -3.61
CA ALA A 34 1.02 -7.77 -2.67
C ALA A 34 0.85 -8.43 -1.31
N CYS A 35 1.95 -8.48 -0.57
CA CYS A 35 1.96 -9.05 0.77
C CYS A 35 1.32 -8.13 1.81
N LEU A 36 1.51 -6.82 1.62
CA LEU A 36 0.95 -5.79 2.49
C LEU A 36 0.74 -4.54 1.63
N ILE A 37 -0.40 -3.89 1.82
CA ILE A 37 -0.71 -2.59 1.24
C ILE A 37 -1.09 -1.65 2.37
N GLU A 38 -0.37 -0.55 2.52
CA GLU A 38 -0.73 0.53 3.44
C GLU A 38 -1.14 1.76 2.65
N VAL A 39 -2.29 2.34 2.95
CA VAL A 39 -2.74 3.59 2.32
C VAL A 39 -2.81 4.67 3.38
N PHE A 40 -2.23 5.82 3.07
CA PHE A 40 -2.20 7.00 3.92
C PHE A 40 -2.90 8.17 3.23
N ASP A 41 -3.20 9.20 4.01
CA ASP A 41 -3.58 10.51 3.47
C ASP A 41 -2.44 11.15 2.64
N ASP A 42 -2.74 12.25 1.96
CA ASP A 42 -1.78 12.89 1.04
C ASP A 42 -0.53 13.45 1.74
N LYS A 43 -0.55 13.58 3.07
CA LYS A 43 0.57 14.04 3.88
C LYS A 43 1.33 12.91 4.57
N LYS A 44 0.86 11.66 4.45
CA LYS A 44 1.34 10.50 5.22
C LYS A 44 1.26 10.68 6.74
N GLU A 45 0.32 11.49 7.22
CA GLU A 45 0.11 11.73 8.65
C GLU A 45 -0.87 10.73 9.26
N LYS A 46 -1.80 10.20 8.45
CA LYS A 46 -2.83 9.26 8.89
C LYS A 46 -2.91 8.04 7.98
N MET A 47 -2.86 6.85 8.58
CA MET A 47 -3.18 5.60 7.89
C MET A 47 -4.70 5.48 7.70
N LEU A 48 -5.11 5.28 6.45
CA LEU A 48 -6.50 5.16 6.03
C LEU A 48 -6.91 3.70 5.84
N TYR A 49 -5.96 2.84 5.46
CA TYR A 49 -6.20 1.42 5.19
C TYR A 49 -4.92 0.60 5.32
N THR A 50 -5.07 -0.66 5.72
CA THR A 50 -4.03 -1.68 5.71
C THR A 50 -4.66 -3.04 5.38
N SER A 51 -3.98 -3.85 4.57
CA SER A 51 -4.32 -5.27 4.33
C SER A 51 -3.12 -6.12 4.04
#